data_AF-A0A9P2PY27-F1
#
_entry.id   AF-A0A9P2PY27-F1
#
_cell.length_a   1.000
_cell.length_b   1.000
_cell.length_c   1.000
_cell.angle_alpha   90.00
_cell.angle_beta   90.00
_cell.angle_gamma   90.00
#
_symmetry.space_group_name_H-M   'P 1'
#
loop_
_entity.id
_entity.type
_entity.pdbx_description
1 polymer ?
#
loop_
_entity_poly.entity_id
_entity_poly.type
_entity_poly.pdbx_seq_one_letter_code
_entity_poly.pdbx_strand_id
1 'polypeptide(L)'
;MAISAGRLTQMISVLNPVLTRNAAGEMTEEWVSCGKIHADIRGRSSRERMQSGAEMAQAEIRIWVRGQSGREITAASRLHVLSGPWRDRILNVVGLPVPDVTGGRLEILCRLGGEK
;
A
#
# COMPACT_ATOMS: atom_id res chain seq x y z
N MET A 1 -5.17 -10.43 -18.58
CA MET A 1 -3.69 -10.42 -18.58
C MET A 1 -3.23 -10.25 -17.14
N ALA A 2 -2.57 -11.25 -16.56
CA ALA A 2 -2.00 -11.13 -15.22
C ALA A 2 -0.77 -10.21 -15.30
N ILE A 3 -0.81 -9.09 -14.59
CA ILE A 3 0.32 -8.16 -14.52
C ILE A 3 1.24 -8.67 -13.43
N SER A 4 2.46 -9.07 -13.79
CA SER A 4 3.43 -9.60 -12.84
C SER A 4 4.34 -8.51 -12.27
N ALA A 5 4.75 -8.68 -11.02
CA ALA A 5 5.68 -7.77 -10.35
C ALA A 5 7.07 -7.77 -10.99
N GLY A 6 7.73 -6.61 -10.98
CA GLY A 6 9.13 -6.45 -11.39
C GLY A 6 10.15 -6.90 -10.33
N ARG A 7 11.33 -6.25 -10.32
CA ARG A 7 12.49 -6.65 -9.50
C ARG A 7 12.45 -6.19 -8.03
N LEU A 8 11.33 -5.66 -7.53
CA LEU A 8 11.17 -5.13 -6.16
C LEU A 8 12.32 -4.19 -5.71
N THR A 9 12.76 -3.30 -6.59
CA THR A 9 13.94 -2.45 -6.36
C THR A 9 13.66 -1.22 -5.51
N GLN A 10 12.39 -0.87 -5.31
CA GLN A 10 11.98 0.31 -4.56
C GLN A 10 11.79 -0.01 -3.09
N MET A 11 11.72 1.00 -2.24
CA MET A 11 11.47 0.84 -0.81
C MET A 11 10.23 1.61 -0.36
N ILE A 12 9.49 1.00 0.55
CA ILE A 12 8.37 1.61 1.25
C ILE A 12 8.51 1.38 2.74
N SER A 13 7.97 2.30 3.55
CA SER A 13 7.70 2.08 4.97
C SER A 13 6.22 1.79 5.15
N VAL A 14 5.91 0.73 5.88
CA VAL A 14 4.53 0.41 6.28
C VAL A 14 4.20 1.23 7.51
N LEU A 15 3.07 1.92 7.49
CA LEU A 15 2.52 2.69 8.61
C LEU A 15 1.19 2.07 9.02
N ASN A 16 1.09 1.56 10.24
CA ASN A 16 -0.16 1.02 10.75
C ASN A 16 -0.80 2.01 11.73
N PRO A 17 -2.12 2.21 11.66
CA PRO A 17 -2.83 3.04 12.62
C PRO A 17 -2.89 2.31 13.96
N VAL A 18 -2.48 2.99 15.02
CA VAL A 18 -2.55 2.53 16.40
C VAL A 18 -3.40 3.52 17.17
N LEU A 19 -4.44 3.02 17.84
CA LEU A 19 -5.24 3.85 18.73
C LEU A 19 -4.52 3.97 20.07
N THR A 20 -4.12 5.18 20.42
CA THR A 20 -3.46 5.49 21.68
C THR A 20 -4.31 6.47 22.48
N ARG A 21 -4.16 6.44 23.81
CA ARG A 21 -4.87 7.35 24.70
C ARG A 21 -3.98 8.56 24.99
N ASN A 22 -4.43 9.75 24.66
CA ASN A 22 -3.70 10.98 24.95
C ASN A 22 -3.75 11.32 26.46
N ALA A 23 -3.00 12.35 26.88
CA ALA A 23 -2.95 12.78 28.28
C ALA A 23 -4.32 13.22 28.85
N ALA A 24 -5.27 13.60 27.98
CA ALA A 24 -6.64 13.97 28.34
C ALA A 24 -7.62 12.77 28.41
N GLY A 25 -7.16 11.56 28.09
CA GLY A 25 -7.97 10.35 28.10
C GLY A 25 -8.72 10.06 26.80
N GLU A 26 -8.56 10.88 25.78
CA GLU A 26 -9.18 10.72 24.46
C GLU A 26 -8.40 9.72 23.61
N MET A 27 -9.11 8.96 22.76
CA MET A 27 -8.47 8.07 21.79
C MET A 27 -8.02 8.88 20.58
N THR A 28 -6.73 8.81 20.26
CA THR A 28 -6.13 9.41 19.07
C THR A 28 -5.52 8.32 18.18
N GLU A 29 -5.50 8.57 16.87
CA GLU A 29 -4.90 7.67 15.89
C GLU A 29 -3.46 8.11 15.62
N GLU A 30 -2.50 7.26 16.00
CA GLU A 30 -1.09 7.44 15.70
C GLU A 30 -0.65 6.49 14.59
N TRP A 31 0.15 7.00 13.66
CA TRP A 31 0.68 6.21 12.55
C TRP A 31 2.07 5.69 12.90
N VAL A 32 2.15 4.40 13.24
CA VAL A 32 3.40 3.77 13.67
C VAL A 32 4.06 3.06 12.50
N SER A 33 5.35 3.34 12.28
CA SER A 33 6.15 2.64 11.27
C SER A 33 6.53 1.24 11.73
N CYS A 34 6.08 0.22 10.99
CA CYS A 34 6.35 -1.18 11.29
C CYS A 34 7.61 -1.72 10.60
N GLY A 35 8.25 -0.92 9.74
CA GLY A 35 9.49 -1.30 9.06
C GLY A 35 9.53 -0.88 7.60
N LYS A 36 10.72 -1.04 7.02
CA LYS A 36 11.00 -0.74 5.61
C LYS A 36 11.09 -2.04 4.81
N ILE A 37 10.40 -2.11 3.69
CA ILE A 37 10.37 -3.30 2.85
C ILE A 37 10.59 -2.97 1.37
N HIS A 38 11.09 -3.96 0.64
CA HIS A 38 11.27 -3.87 -0.80
C HIS A 38 9.96 -4.04 -1.57
N ALA A 39 9.78 -3.21 -2.58
CA ALA A 39 8.57 -3.13 -3.38
C ALA A 39 8.83 -2.84 -4.86
N ASP A 40 7.88 -3.18 -5.72
CA ASP A 40 7.77 -2.71 -7.11
C ASP A 40 6.52 -1.86 -7.21
N ILE A 41 6.69 -0.57 -7.48
CA ILE A 41 5.61 0.44 -7.45
C ILE A 41 5.35 0.90 -8.87
N ARG A 42 4.10 0.78 -9.31
CA ARG A 42 3.67 1.14 -10.67
C ARG A 42 2.36 1.89 -10.66
N GLY A 43 2.20 2.81 -11.60
CA GLY A 43 0.90 3.39 -11.89
C GLY A 43 0.00 2.37 -12.59
N ARG A 44 -1.30 2.42 -12.32
CA ARG A 44 -2.31 1.67 -13.06
C ARG A 44 -2.79 2.49 -14.25
N SER A 45 -2.95 1.83 -15.39
CA SER A 45 -3.53 2.47 -16.57
C SER A 45 -5.03 2.69 -16.41
N SER A 46 -5.58 3.68 -17.12
CA SER A 46 -7.02 3.96 -17.13
C SER A 46 -7.86 2.75 -17.55
N ARG A 47 -7.35 1.94 -18.50
CA ARG A 47 -8.01 0.70 -18.93
C ARG A 47 -8.13 -0.31 -17.79
N GLU A 48 -7.07 -0.50 -16.99
CA GLU A 48 -7.11 -1.40 -15.84
C GLU A 48 -8.08 -0.91 -14.77
N ARG A 49 -8.14 0.39 -14.53
CA ARG A 49 -9.08 1.00 -13.57
C ARG A 49 -10.53 0.79 -13.99
N MET A 50 -10.84 0.98 -15.28
CA MET A 50 -12.19 0.77 -15.83
C MET A 50 -12.65 -0.69 -15.79
N GLN A 51 -11.72 -1.63 -15.89
CA GLN A 51 -12.01 -3.07 -15.75
C GLN A 51 -12.14 -3.51 -14.28
N SER A 52 -11.86 -2.62 -13.33
CA SER A 52 -11.98 -2.90 -11.90
C SER A 52 -13.37 -2.54 -11.38
N GLY A 53 -13.83 -3.23 -10.34
CA GLY A 53 -15.04 -2.84 -9.61
C GLY A 53 -14.92 -1.41 -9.06
N ALA A 54 -16.07 -0.77 -8.78
CA ALA A 54 -16.16 0.63 -8.38
C ALA A 54 -15.22 1.03 -7.22
N GLU A 55 -14.99 0.12 -6.27
CA GLU A 55 -14.07 0.31 -5.15
C GLU A 55 -12.60 0.40 -5.60
N MET A 56 -12.15 -0.54 -6.44
CA MET A 56 -10.76 -0.64 -6.91
C MET A 56 -10.44 0.33 -8.06
N ALA A 57 -11.44 0.94 -8.69
CA ALA A 57 -11.25 1.96 -9.73
C ALA A 57 -10.57 3.25 -9.21
N GLN A 58 -10.69 3.49 -7.90
CA GLN A 58 -10.02 4.60 -7.22
C GLN A 58 -8.53 4.33 -6.95
N ALA A 59 -8.08 3.08 -7.03
CA ALA A 59 -6.68 2.74 -6.86
C ALA A 59 -5.90 3.06 -8.14
N GLU A 60 -5.04 4.07 -8.05
CA GLU A 60 -4.23 4.58 -9.16
C GLU A 60 -2.83 3.96 -9.19
N ILE A 61 -2.40 3.39 -8.06
CA ILE A 61 -1.06 2.87 -7.86
C ILE A 61 -1.18 1.40 -7.46
N ARG A 62 -0.35 0.57 -8.07
CA ARG A 62 -0.17 -0.84 -7.72
C ARG A 62 1.21 -1.02 -7.11
N ILE A 63 1.26 -1.71 -5.99
CA ILE A 63 2.50 -2.04 -5.30
C ILE A 63 2.58 -3.54 -5.15
N TRP A 64 3.72 -4.10 -5.49
CA TRP A 64 4.04 -5.48 -5.20
C TRP A 64 5.07 -5.57 -4.11
N VAL A 65 4.87 -6.50 -3.18
CA VAL A 65 5.82 -6.83 -2.11
C VAL A 65 5.99 -8.33 -2.01
N ARG A 66 7.02 -8.79 -1.29
CA ARG A 66 7.15 -10.22 -0.95
C ARG A 66 6.05 -10.61 0.03
N GLY A 67 5.47 -11.80 -0.14
CA GLY A 67 4.32 -12.25 0.67
C GLY A 67 4.59 -12.27 2.17
N GLN A 68 5.80 -12.69 2.59
CA GLN A 68 6.18 -12.69 4.01
C GLN A 68 6.29 -11.27 4.58
N SER A 69 6.97 -10.36 3.89
CA SER A 69 7.18 -8.97 4.34
C SER A 69 5.93 -8.11 4.24
N GLY A 70 5.00 -8.46 3.34
CA GLY A 70 3.74 -7.74 3.17
C GLY A 70 2.60 -8.25 4.04
N ARG A 71 2.81 -9.31 4.84
CA ARG A 71 1.76 -9.95 5.63
C ARG A 71 1.17 -9.03 6.71
N GLU A 72 1.94 -8.05 7.17
CA GLU A 72 1.53 -7.06 8.16
C GLU A 72 0.77 -5.87 7.54
N ILE A 73 0.67 -5.81 6.21
CA ILE A 73 -0.04 -4.75 5.52
C ILE A 73 -1.52 -5.09 5.51
N THR A 74 -2.35 -4.13 5.89
CA THR A 74 -3.80 -4.25 5.97
C THR A 74 -4.45 -3.14 5.15
N ALA A 75 -5.78 -3.22 4.96
CA ALA A 75 -6.53 -2.16 4.28
C ALA A 75 -6.50 -0.82 5.05
N ALA A 76 -6.22 -0.85 6.36
CA ALA A 76 -6.11 0.35 7.19
C ALA A 76 -4.68 0.95 7.15
N SER A 77 -3.70 0.21 6.61
CA SER A 77 -2.32 0.66 6.56
C SER A 77 -2.13 1.81 5.56
N ARG A 78 -1.16 2.66 5.86
CA ARG A 78 -0.58 3.63 4.92
C ARG A 78 0.80 3.18 4.50
N LEU A 79 1.19 3.51 3.28
CA LEU A 79 2.50 3.19 2.73
C LEU A 79 3.23 4.48 2.40
N HIS A 80 4.33 4.73 3.09
CA HIS A 80 5.22 5.84 2.77
C HIS A 80 6.27 5.38 1.77
N VAL A 81 6.29 5.96 0.58
CA VAL A 81 7.24 5.61 -0.47
C VAL A 81 8.59 6.27 -0.22
N LEU A 82 9.62 5.46 -0.01
CA LEU A 82 10.98 5.93 0.30
C LEU A 82 11.86 6.05 -0.95
N SER A 83 11.49 5.40 -2.06
CA SER A 83 12.27 5.49 -3.31
C SER A 83 11.45 5.29 -4.59
N GLY A 84 12.01 5.78 -5.70
CA GLY A 84 11.44 5.69 -7.04
C GLY A 84 10.47 6.84 -7.39
N PRO A 85 9.66 6.69 -8.45
CA PRO A 85 8.86 7.79 -9.02
C PRO A 85 7.80 8.40 -8.09
N TRP A 86 7.36 7.68 -7.05
CA TRP A 86 6.39 8.19 -6.05
C TRP A 86 7.05 8.55 -4.71
N ARG A 87 8.37 8.79 -4.69
CA ARG A 87 9.12 9.11 -3.46
C ARG A 87 8.46 10.24 -2.64
N ASP A 88 8.51 10.10 -1.33
CA ASP A 88 7.97 11.02 -0.32
C ASP A 88 6.44 11.18 -0.39
N ARG A 89 5.73 10.24 -1.05
CA ARG A 89 4.27 10.18 -1.04
C ARG A 89 3.76 9.18 -0.01
N ILE A 90 2.69 9.58 0.68
CA ILE A 90 1.88 8.69 1.51
C ILE A 90 0.74 8.14 0.66
N LEU A 91 0.62 6.82 0.64
CA LEU A 91 -0.37 6.09 -0.12
C LEU A 91 -1.33 5.39 0.83
N ASN A 92 -2.62 5.50 0.57
CA ASN A 92 -3.64 4.75 1.30
C ASN A 92 -3.89 3.43 0.59
N VAL A 93 -3.88 2.32 1.35
CA VAL A 93 -4.26 1.01 0.82
C VAL A 93 -5.75 1.01 0.48
N VAL A 94 -6.10 0.40 -0.64
CA VAL A 94 -7.47 0.25 -1.15
C VAL A 94 -7.76 -1.24 -1.26
N GLY A 95 -8.72 -1.71 -0.48
CA GLY A 95 -9.04 -3.14 -0.38
C GLY A 95 -7.96 -3.93 0.39
N LEU A 96 -8.11 -5.25 0.39
CA LEU A 96 -7.16 -6.15 1.03
C LEU A 96 -5.99 -6.47 0.10
N PRO A 97 -4.76 -6.64 0.62
CA PRO A 97 -3.65 -7.17 -0.17
C PRO A 97 -4.00 -8.53 -0.78
N VAL A 98 -3.80 -8.68 -2.08
CA VAL A 98 -4.17 -9.87 -2.85
C VAL A 98 -2.92 -10.70 -3.13
N PRO A 99 -2.84 -11.98 -2.73
CA PRO A 99 -1.71 -12.83 -3.07
C PRO A 99 -1.66 -13.10 -4.58
N ASP A 100 -0.45 -13.13 -5.13
CA ASP A 100 -0.21 -13.69 -6.45
C ASP A 100 -0.59 -15.17 -6.51
N VAL A 101 -0.78 -15.73 -7.71
CA VAL A 101 -1.10 -17.15 -7.95
C VAL A 101 -0.15 -18.10 -7.21
N THR A 102 1.11 -17.71 -7.05
CA THR A 102 2.14 -18.50 -6.35
C THR A 102 2.19 -18.26 -4.83
N GLY A 103 1.48 -17.27 -4.31
CA GLY A 103 1.52 -16.85 -2.89
C GLY A 103 2.83 -16.18 -2.45
N GLY A 104 3.86 -16.14 -3.31
CA GLY A 104 5.17 -15.57 -2.96
C GLY A 104 5.20 -14.04 -2.92
N ARG A 105 4.16 -13.38 -3.46
CA ARG A 105 4.05 -11.92 -3.56
C ARG A 105 2.63 -11.47 -3.23
N LEU A 106 2.51 -10.24 -2.76
CA LEU A 106 1.23 -9.57 -2.50
C LEU A 106 1.10 -8.37 -3.42
N GLU A 107 -0.02 -8.27 -4.12
CA GLU A 107 -0.50 -7.09 -4.81
C GLU A 107 -1.24 -6.20 -3.81
N ILE A 108 -0.85 -4.93 -3.77
CA ILE A 108 -1.48 -3.93 -2.93
C ILE A 108 -1.92 -2.79 -3.84
N LEU A 109 -3.22 -2.57 -3.87
CA LEU A 109 -3.80 -1.46 -4.60
C LEU A 109 -3.84 -0.25 -3.68
N CYS A 110 -3.40 0.89 -4.20
CA CYS A 110 -3.26 2.12 -3.44
C CYS A 110 -3.82 3.30 -4.20
N ARG A 111 -4.28 4.30 -3.46
CA ARG A 111 -4.56 5.64 -3.97
C ARG A 111 -3.66 6.65 -3.26
N LEU A 112 -3.41 7.79 -3.90
CA LEU A 112 -2.68 8.87 -3.26
C LEU A 112 -3.44 9.32 -2.01
N GLY A 113 -2.72 9.46 -0.90
CA GLY A 113 -3.25 10.06 0.31
C GLY A 113 -3.60 11.51 0.03
N GLY A 114 -4.88 11.86 0.10
CA GLY A 114 -5.32 13.24 0.17
C GLY A 114 -5.06 13.77 1.56
N GLU A 115 -3.80 14.05 1.88
CA GLU A 115 -3.49 14.90 3.02
C GLU A 115 -3.89 16.33 2.63
N LYS A 116 -4.99 16.79 3.23
CA LYS A 116 -5.42 18.18 3.22
C LYS A 116 -5.51 18.64 4.67
#